data_AF-A0A5C1B8Y6-F1
#
_entry.id   AF-A0A5C1B8Y6-F1
#
_cell.length_a   1.000
_cell.length_b   1.000
_cell.length_c   1.000
_cell.angle_alpha   90.00
_cell.angle_beta   90.00
_cell.angle_gamma   90.00
#
_symmetry.space_group_name_H-M   'P 1'
#
loop_
_entity.id
_entity.type
_entity.pdbx_description
1 polymer ?
#
loop_
_entity_poly.entity_id
_entity_poly.type
_entity_poly.pdbx_seq_one_letter_code
_entity_poly.pdbx_strand_id
1 'polypeptide(L)'
;MSHDSSSARNRRPHALVVGGSMGGLFAALLLLRRGWTVDVYERISSELGGRGAGIVTHAELFDILDACGIDSESAKIGVSVAGRRVFSGEGDLIGEQALPQVLTSWGRLYALLKEQLPEGIYHHGCNIENVTTTEDGVVAHFADGSRAEGDVLIGADGIFSTVRAKFLPDVAPTYVGYVAWRGLVDESDLTPATRAALCDHFAFSLPPGEQMLGYPVAGADESIEAGKRRFNFVWYRPAGQDGALRELLTDVDGVEHALSIPPHRIRPVVIDDLRRAAVDLLAPQFAEVVLRTQQPFIQAIQDLETPAMALAGRIALIGDAAFVARPHVGMGVTKAAGDALALADALASSPDDIPKALARFDAARLPFGRAVIRRARHLGAYMQAQIATDEERAMAEKHRQPEAVMSETAVATGIAA
;
A
#
# COMPACT_ATOMS: atom_id res chain seq x y z
N MET A 1 -32.31 31.19 38.88
CA MET A 1 -32.35 29.92 38.14
C MET A 1 -31.01 29.78 37.44
N SER A 2 -30.06 29.15 38.12
CA SER A 2 -28.75 28.81 37.58
C SER A 2 -28.94 27.61 36.65
N HIS A 3 -28.77 27.83 35.34
CA HIS A 3 -28.72 26.71 34.40
C HIS A 3 -27.46 25.90 34.69
N ASP A 4 -27.72 24.67 35.11
CA ASP A 4 -26.77 23.59 35.31
C ASP A 4 -26.13 23.22 33.97
N SER A 5 -24.92 23.71 33.72
CA SER A 5 -24.09 23.36 32.55
C SER A 5 -23.23 22.12 32.78
N SER A 6 -23.53 21.32 33.82
CA SER A 6 -22.71 20.20 34.26
C SER A 6 -23.02 18.85 33.57
N SER A 7 -24.03 18.74 32.70
CA SER A 7 -24.49 17.43 32.19
C SER A 7 -23.94 17.01 30.82
N ALA A 8 -23.18 17.86 30.11
CA ALA A 8 -22.77 17.60 28.72
C ALA A 8 -21.44 16.81 28.54
N ARG A 9 -20.70 16.47 29.61
CA ARG A 9 -19.30 16.00 29.51
C ARG A 9 -19.06 14.49 29.62
N ASN A 10 -20.07 13.63 29.47
CA ASN A 10 -19.89 12.20 29.78
C ASN A 10 -20.14 11.21 28.61
N ARG A 11 -20.26 11.68 27.37
CA ARG A 11 -20.32 10.79 26.20
C ARG A 11 -18.90 10.57 25.66
N ARG A 12 -18.52 9.31 25.43
CA ARG A 12 -17.26 8.99 24.73
C ARG A 12 -17.28 9.61 23.33
N PRO A 13 -16.17 10.22 22.89
CA PRO A 13 -16.10 10.81 21.56
C PRO A 13 -16.14 9.71 20.50
N HIS A 14 -16.74 10.00 19.35
CA HIS A 14 -17.07 9.04 18.31
C HIS A 14 -16.38 9.37 16.99
N ALA A 15 -15.67 8.39 16.43
CA ALA A 15 -14.96 8.49 15.18
C ALA A 15 -15.61 7.62 14.09
N LEU A 16 -15.86 8.22 12.92
CA LEU A 16 -16.26 7.50 11.71
C LEU A 16 -15.02 7.21 10.87
N VAL A 17 -14.70 5.95 10.61
CA VAL A 17 -13.59 5.55 9.74
C VAL A 17 -14.15 5.07 8.41
N VAL A 18 -13.84 5.77 7.33
CA VAL A 18 -14.31 5.44 5.98
C VAL A 18 -13.18 4.74 5.22
N GLY A 19 -13.36 3.45 4.94
CA GLY A 19 -12.36 2.53 4.38
C GLY A 19 -11.93 1.48 5.40
N GLY A 20 -12.19 0.21 5.11
CA GLY A 20 -11.96 -0.92 6.02
C GLY A 20 -10.67 -1.69 5.78
N SER A 21 -9.72 -1.15 5.02
CA SER A 21 -8.40 -1.76 4.80
C SER A 21 -7.36 -1.30 5.86
N MET A 22 -6.08 -1.58 5.64
CA MET A 22 -4.97 -1.36 6.59
C MET A 22 -5.04 -0.02 7.34
N GLY A 23 -5.09 1.10 6.62
CA GLY A 23 -5.08 2.43 7.24
C GLY A 23 -6.29 2.66 8.16
N GLY A 24 -7.48 2.22 7.74
CA GLY A 24 -8.69 2.32 8.55
C GLY A 24 -8.67 1.40 9.77
N LEU A 25 -8.18 0.16 9.62
CA LEU A 25 -8.04 -0.77 10.74
C LEU A 25 -7.05 -0.26 11.79
N PHE A 26 -5.89 0.26 11.37
CA PHE A 26 -4.94 0.90 12.28
C PHE A 26 -5.59 2.06 13.03
N ALA A 27 -6.27 2.97 12.31
CA ALA A 27 -6.95 4.11 12.92
C ALA A 27 -8.00 3.64 13.94
N ALA A 28 -8.82 2.66 13.58
CA ALA A 28 -9.85 2.14 14.46
C ALA A 28 -9.28 1.56 15.76
N LEU A 29 -8.30 0.65 15.66
CA LEU A 29 -7.67 0.04 16.83
C LEU A 29 -7.00 1.09 17.73
N LEU A 30 -6.24 2.01 17.14
CA LEU A 30 -5.51 3.02 17.91
C LEU A 30 -6.47 3.99 18.61
N LEU A 31 -7.55 4.42 17.96
CA LEU A 31 -8.59 5.27 18.54
C LEU A 31 -9.37 4.56 19.65
N LEU A 32 -9.73 3.28 19.46
CA LEU A 32 -10.35 2.46 20.52
C LEU A 32 -9.46 2.40 21.76
N ARG A 33 -8.15 2.21 21.59
CA ARG A 33 -7.19 2.21 22.71
C ARG A 33 -7.09 3.57 23.43
N ARG A 34 -7.50 4.66 22.76
CA ARG A 34 -7.52 6.03 23.29
C ARG A 34 -8.92 6.46 23.76
N GLY A 35 -9.83 5.50 23.94
CA GLY A 35 -11.13 5.71 24.59
C GLY A 35 -12.24 6.22 23.68
N TRP A 36 -12.03 6.24 22.36
CA TRP A 36 -13.06 6.59 21.38
C TRP A 36 -14.03 5.43 21.17
N THR A 37 -15.28 5.76 20.83
CA THR A 37 -16.14 4.83 20.08
C THR A 37 -15.80 4.97 18.60
N VAL A 38 -15.82 3.87 17.85
CA VAL A 38 -15.41 3.86 16.45
C VAL A 38 -16.38 3.00 15.65
N ASP A 39 -16.72 3.48 14.45
CA ASP A 39 -17.38 2.68 13.41
C ASP A 39 -16.55 2.74 12.12
N VAL A 40 -16.32 1.57 11.50
CA VAL A 40 -15.58 1.40 10.25
C VAL A 40 -16.56 1.07 9.14
N TYR A 41 -16.54 1.84 8.05
CA TYR A 41 -17.42 1.66 6.90
C TYR A 41 -16.60 1.23 5.68
N GLU A 42 -16.87 0.04 5.16
CA GLU A 42 -16.20 -0.54 3.99
C GLU A 42 -17.19 -0.66 2.83
N ARG A 43 -16.78 -0.21 1.64
CA ARG A 43 -17.62 -0.23 0.44
C ARG A 43 -17.87 -1.65 -0.08
N ILE A 44 -16.93 -2.56 0.13
CA ILE A 44 -17.04 -3.94 -0.33
C ILE A 44 -17.96 -4.72 0.62
N SER A 45 -18.96 -5.39 0.04
CA SER A 45 -19.97 -6.15 0.78
C SER A 45 -19.49 -7.53 1.26
N SER A 46 -18.41 -8.06 0.66
CA SER A 46 -17.75 -9.29 1.08
C SER A 46 -16.54 -9.01 1.98
N GLU A 47 -15.91 -10.07 2.49
CA GLU A 47 -14.56 -9.95 3.02
C GLU A 47 -13.59 -9.42 1.98
N LEU A 48 -12.66 -8.58 2.42
CA LEU A 48 -11.63 -8.02 1.55
C LEU A 48 -10.63 -9.11 1.16
N GLY A 49 -10.65 -9.49 -0.11
CA GLY A 49 -9.66 -10.40 -0.68
C GLY A 49 -8.43 -9.64 -1.16
N GLY A 50 -7.30 -9.76 -0.46
CA GLY A 50 -6.03 -9.34 -1.01
C GLY A 50 -5.66 -10.24 -2.17
N ARG A 51 -5.10 -9.68 -3.26
CA ARG A 51 -4.50 -10.48 -4.35
C ARG A 51 -3.15 -11.11 -3.92
N GLY A 52 -2.99 -11.41 -2.64
CA GLY A 52 -1.76 -11.85 -1.98
C GLY A 52 -0.58 -10.89 -2.11
N ALA A 53 -0.83 -9.63 -2.45
CA ALA A 53 0.19 -8.61 -2.68
C ALA A 53 1.21 -8.58 -1.52
N GLY A 54 2.49 -8.77 -1.86
CA GLY A 54 3.57 -8.66 -0.89
C GLY A 54 3.68 -7.25 -0.31
N ILE A 55 4.10 -7.20 0.96
CA ILE A 55 4.38 -5.99 1.74
C ILE A 55 5.75 -6.16 2.37
N VAL A 56 6.57 -5.13 2.22
CA VAL A 56 7.84 -4.99 2.94
C VAL A 56 7.56 -4.28 4.25
N THR A 57 7.99 -4.85 5.36
CA THR A 57 7.83 -4.23 6.68
C THR A 57 9.04 -3.37 7.03
N HIS A 58 8.81 -2.39 7.92
CA HIS A 58 9.83 -1.51 8.48
C HIS A 58 9.68 -1.49 9.99
N ALA A 59 10.74 -1.17 10.73
CA ALA A 59 10.76 -1.21 12.21
C ALA A 59 9.55 -0.47 12.83
N GLU A 60 9.22 0.71 12.34
CA GLU A 60 8.08 1.52 12.79
C GLU A 60 6.74 0.76 12.74
N LEU A 61 6.57 -0.19 11.80
CA LEU A 61 5.34 -0.97 11.71
C LEU A 61 5.15 -1.89 12.92
N PHE A 62 6.25 -2.44 13.48
CA PHE A 62 6.20 -3.32 14.65
C PHE A 62 5.76 -2.54 15.89
N ASP A 63 6.38 -1.37 16.12
CA ASP A 63 6.01 -0.47 17.22
C ASP A 63 4.51 -0.08 17.16
N ILE A 64 3.99 0.15 15.96
CA ILE A 64 2.57 0.49 15.76
C ILE A 64 1.66 -0.72 16.00
N LEU A 65 2.07 -1.92 15.61
CA LEU A 65 1.33 -3.15 15.92
C LEU A 65 1.22 -3.37 17.43
N ASP A 66 2.31 -3.15 18.16
CA ASP A 66 2.30 -3.20 19.63
C ASP A 66 1.36 -2.13 20.22
N ALA A 67 1.35 -0.93 19.65
CA ALA A 67 0.41 0.13 20.04
C ALA A 67 -1.07 -0.21 19.73
N CYS A 68 -1.33 -1.07 18.75
CA CYS A 68 -2.64 -1.66 18.50
C CYS A 68 -2.99 -2.78 19.50
N GLY A 69 -2.00 -3.32 20.22
CA GLY A 69 -2.12 -4.46 21.13
C GLY A 69 -1.86 -5.81 20.46
N ILE A 70 -1.21 -5.82 19.30
CA ILE A 70 -0.75 -7.02 18.62
C ILE A 70 0.72 -7.19 18.98
N ASP A 71 1.04 -8.23 19.73
CA ASP A 71 2.42 -8.56 20.10
C ASP A 71 3.26 -8.85 18.85
N SER A 72 4.06 -7.86 18.45
CA SER A 72 4.80 -7.88 17.19
C SER A 72 5.94 -8.91 17.19
N GLU A 73 6.47 -9.27 18.36
CA GLU A 73 7.51 -10.30 18.53
C GLU A 73 6.92 -11.71 18.33
N SER A 74 5.72 -11.97 18.84
CA SER A 74 5.08 -13.29 18.75
C SER A 74 4.18 -13.48 17.54
N ALA A 75 3.67 -12.40 16.94
CA ALA A 75 2.65 -12.45 15.88
C ALA A 75 3.11 -13.12 14.58
N LYS A 76 4.40 -13.44 14.44
CA LYS A 76 4.98 -14.08 13.24
C LYS A 76 4.45 -13.41 11.97
N ILE A 77 4.60 -12.08 11.92
CA ILE A 77 3.86 -11.23 10.99
C ILE A 77 4.18 -11.51 9.52
N GLY A 78 5.28 -12.22 9.23
CA GLY A 78 5.71 -12.56 7.88
C GLY A 78 6.92 -13.50 7.87
N VAL A 79 7.54 -13.62 6.71
CA VAL A 79 8.73 -14.43 6.47
C VAL A 79 9.97 -13.59 6.71
N SER A 80 10.89 -14.08 7.54
CA SER A 80 12.20 -13.45 7.73
C SER A 80 13.15 -13.84 6.61
N VAL A 81 13.85 -12.87 6.04
CA VAL A 81 14.93 -13.09 5.05
C VAL A 81 16.25 -12.60 5.59
N ALA A 82 17.35 -13.26 5.19
CA ALA A 82 18.70 -12.92 5.67
C ALA A 82 19.25 -11.63 5.02
N GLY A 83 18.81 -11.35 3.80
CA GLY A 83 19.34 -10.23 3.03
C GLY A 83 18.80 -10.19 1.62
N ARG A 84 19.59 -9.58 0.75
CA ARG A 84 19.25 -9.25 -0.62
C ARG A 84 20.20 -9.89 -1.61
N ARG A 85 19.67 -10.24 -2.78
CA ARG A 85 20.43 -10.83 -3.88
C ARG A 85 20.06 -10.22 -5.22
N VAL A 86 21.02 -10.07 -6.11
CA VAL A 86 20.81 -9.64 -7.49
C VAL A 86 21.36 -10.69 -8.43
N PHE A 87 20.57 -11.07 -9.43
CA PHE A 87 20.95 -12.03 -10.47
C PHE A 87 21.11 -11.34 -11.82
N SER A 88 22.08 -11.81 -12.62
CA SER A 88 22.24 -11.41 -14.03
C SER A 88 21.19 -12.08 -14.92
N GLY A 89 21.10 -11.67 -16.19
CA GLY A 89 20.20 -12.30 -17.17
C GLY A 89 20.54 -13.78 -17.44
N GLU A 90 21.80 -14.15 -17.25
CA GLU A 90 22.29 -15.53 -17.37
C GLU A 90 22.00 -16.38 -16.12
N GLY A 91 21.58 -15.74 -15.02
CA GLY A 91 21.24 -16.40 -13.76
C GLY A 91 22.35 -16.46 -12.72
N ASP A 92 23.48 -15.79 -12.97
CA ASP A 92 24.59 -15.71 -12.02
C ASP A 92 24.28 -14.75 -10.88
N LEU A 93 24.71 -15.08 -9.66
CA LEU A 93 24.62 -14.18 -8.50
C LEU A 93 25.70 -13.09 -8.65
N ILE A 94 25.27 -11.85 -8.89
CA ILE A 94 26.15 -10.70 -9.13
C ILE A 94 26.19 -9.69 -7.98
N GLY A 95 25.33 -9.87 -6.98
CA GLY A 95 25.36 -9.04 -5.78
C GLY A 95 24.62 -9.72 -4.63
N GLU A 96 25.16 -9.60 -3.43
CA GLU A 96 24.55 -10.07 -2.19
C GLU A 96 24.84 -9.09 -1.07
N GLN A 97 23.81 -8.77 -0.28
CA GLN A 97 23.93 -7.81 0.82
C GLN A 97 23.15 -8.33 2.03
N ALA A 98 23.80 -8.37 3.20
CA ALA A 98 23.12 -8.60 4.45
C ALA A 98 22.17 -7.44 4.76
N LEU A 99 20.88 -7.74 4.83
CA LEU A 99 19.84 -6.80 5.25
C LEU A 99 18.64 -7.60 5.76
N PRO A 100 18.67 -8.05 7.02
CA PRO A 100 17.58 -8.81 7.60
C PRO A 100 16.27 -8.01 7.56
N GLN A 101 15.21 -8.61 7.02
CA GLN A 101 13.89 -7.99 6.90
C GLN A 101 12.79 -9.03 7.07
N VAL A 102 11.62 -8.57 7.52
CA VAL A 102 10.39 -9.39 7.54
C VAL A 102 9.49 -8.96 6.38
N LEU A 103 9.02 -9.92 5.62
CA LEU A 103 8.23 -9.74 4.40
C LEU A 103 6.89 -10.42 4.58
N THR A 104 5.80 -9.68 4.42
CA THR A 104 4.45 -10.16 4.70
C THR A 104 3.56 -10.06 3.49
N SER A 105 2.34 -10.59 3.59
CA SER A 105 1.30 -10.41 2.61
C SER A 105 0.24 -9.47 3.16
N TRP A 106 -0.47 -8.78 2.26
CA TRP A 106 -1.64 -7.98 2.65
C TRP A 106 -2.66 -8.82 3.43
N GLY A 107 -2.90 -10.06 3.01
CA GLY A 107 -3.89 -10.93 3.65
C GLY A 107 -3.55 -11.21 5.12
N ARG A 108 -2.29 -11.58 5.40
CA ARG A 108 -1.82 -11.89 6.76
C ARG A 108 -1.97 -10.70 7.70
N LEU A 109 -1.48 -9.54 7.30
CA LEU A 109 -1.54 -8.34 8.14
C LEU A 109 -2.97 -7.82 8.30
N TYR A 110 -3.80 -7.94 7.26
CA TYR A 110 -5.22 -7.59 7.34
C TYR A 110 -5.95 -8.47 8.34
N ALA A 111 -5.76 -9.79 8.27
CA ALA A 111 -6.37 -10.76 9.18
C ALA A 111 -5.98 -10.47 10.64
N LEU A 112 -4.69 -10.23 10.90
CA LEU A 112 -4.19 -9.87 12.24
C LEU A 112 -4.87 -8.62 12.80
N LEU A 113 -5.04 -7.57 12.00
CA LEU A 113 -5.69 -6.34 12.43
C LEU A 113 -7.20 -6.52 12.61
N LYS A 114 -7.84 -7.23 11.69
CA LYS A 114 -9.28 -7.47 11.67
C LYS A 114 -9.73 -8.30 12.88
N GLU A 115 -8.94 -9.30 13.28
CA GLU A 115 -9.19 -10.15 14.45
C GLU A 115 -9.21 -9.36 15.77
N GLN A 116 -8.51 -8.22 15.83
CA GLN A 116 -8.48 -7.36 17.02
C GLN A 116 -9.69 -6.42 17.12
N LEU A 117 -10.49 -6.26 16.07
CA LEU A 117 -11.64 -5.36 16.12
C LEU A 117 -12.79 -5.99 16.92
N PRO A 118 -13.45 -5.22 17.82
CA PRO A 118 -14.70 -5.63 18.43
C PRO A 118 -15.79 -6.00 17.41
N GLU A 119 -16.68 -6.90 17.79
CA GLU A 119 -17.85 -7.23 16.98
C GLU A 119 -18.78 -6.02 16.82
N GLY A 120 -19.38 -5.87 15.64
CA GLY A 120 -20.44 -4.89 15.38
C GLY A 120 -19.97 -3.48 15.00
N ILE A 121 -18.66 -3.20 14.98
CA ILE A 121 -18.14 -1.88 14.58
C ILE A 121 -17.70 -1.79 13.11
N TYR A 122 -17.64 -2.93 12.40
CA TYR A 122 -17.20 -2.96 11.01
C TYR A 122 -18.40 -3.26 10.10
N HIS A 123 -18.76 -2.27 9.29
CA HIS A 123 -19.95 -2.25 8.43
C HIS A 123 -19.54 -2.46 6.97
N HIS A 124 -19.95 -3.59 6.39
CA HIS A 124 -19.69 -3.94 4.98
C HIS A 124 -20.75 -3.34 4.05
N GLY A 125 -20.39 -3.14 2.78
CA GLY A 125 -21.31 -2.64 1.76
C GLY A 125 -21.69 -1.15 1.89
N CYS A 126 -21.01 -0.41 2.75
CA CYS A 126 -21.27 1.01 3.01
C CYS A 126 -20.43 1.88 2.07
N ASN A 127 -20.96 2.13 0.87
CA ASN A 127 -20.31 3.02 -0.10
C ASN A 127 -20.57 4.49 0.24
N ILE A 128 -19.55 5.22 0.67
CA ILE A 128 -19.64 6.66 0.94
C ILE A 128 -19.86 7.43 -0.37
N GLU A 129 -20.77 8.41 -0.36
CA GLU A 129 -21.01 9.30 -1.50
C GLU A 129 -20.75 10.77 -1.16
N ASN A 130 -21.00 11.16 0.09
CA ASN A 130 -20.86 12.54 0.51
C ASN A 130 -20.50 12.65 2.00
N VAL A 131 -19.84 13.76 2.34
CA VAL A 131 -19.52 14.12 3.73
C VAL A 131 -19.91 15.57 3.94
N THR A 132 -20.57 15.85 5.07
CA THR A 132 -20.93 17.20 5.50
C THR A 132 -20.49 17.43 6.93
N THR A 133 -20.07 18.65 7.26
CA THR A 133 -19.69 19.05 8.62
C THR A 133 -20.77 19.93 9.24
N THR A 134 -20.96 19.80 10.55
CA THR A 134 -21.75 20.71 11.38
C THR A 134 -20.81 21.48 12.33
N GLU A 135 -21.35 22.36 13.17
CA GLU A 135 -20.55 23.04 14.21
C GLU A 135 -19.92 22.03 15.18
N ASP A 136 -20.70 21.01 15.55
CA ASP A 136 -20.33 20.06 16.60
C ASP A 136 -19.87 18.68 16.10
N GLY A 137 -19.96 18.39 14.80
CA GLY A 137 -19.64 17.05 14.29
C GLY A 137 -19.56 16.92 12.77
N VAL A 138 -19.67 15.69 12.31
CA VAL A 138 -19.58 15.28 10.90
C VAL A 138 -20.68 14.27 10.58
N VAL A 139 -21.12 14.26 9.33
CA VAL A 139 -22.12 13.32 8.82
C VAL A 139 -21.60 12.67 7.54
N ALA A 140 -21.53 11.34 7.57
CA ALA A 140 -21.26 10.49 6.41
C ALA A 140 -22.58 10.08 5.75
N HIS A 141 -22.67 10.23 4.43
CA HIS A 141 -23.85 9.85 3.64
C HIS A 141 -23.48 8.71 2.68
N PHE A 142 -24.23 7.62 2.73
CA PHE A 142 -23.96 6.40 1.97
C PHE A 142 -24.94 6.19 0.82
N ALA A 143 -24.53 5.40 -0.17
CA ALA A 143 -25.28 5.15 -1.40
C ALA A 143 -26.64 4.45 -1.18
N ASP A 144 -26.82 3.75 -0.07
CA ASP A 144 -28.09 3.13 0.32
C ASP A 144 -29.08 4.13 0.96
N GLY A 145 -28.70 5.40 1.06
CA GLY A 145 -29.46 6.47 1.70
C GLY A 145 -29.31 6.53 3.22
N SER A 146 -28.55 5.61 3.83
CA SER A 146 -28.23 5.67 5.25
C SER A 146 -27.23 6.79 5.55
N ARG A 147 -27.16 7.18 6.83
CA ARG A 147 -26.23 8.19 7.32
C ARG A 147 -25.65 7.79 8.68
N ALA A 148 -24.43 8.23 8.93
CA ALA A 148 -23.76 8.10 10.23
C ALA A 148 -23.25 9.46 10.70
N GLU A 149 -23.40 9.72 11.99
CA GLU A 149 -22.99 10.97 12.64
C GLU A 149 -21.86 10.68 13.64
N GLY A 150 -20.87 11.56 13.73
CA GLY A 150 -19.74 11.42 14.66
C GLY A 150 -19.05 12.74 14.95
N ASP A 151 -18.08 12.74 15.85
CA ASP A 151 -17.34 13.94 16.25
C ASP A 151 -16.17 14.25 15.28
N VAL A 152 -15.62 13.20 14.65
CA VAL A 152 -14.54 13.25 13.65
C VAL A 152 -14.74 12.17 12.58
N LEU A 153 -14.31 12.44 11.34
CA LEU A 153 -14.26 11.44 10.25
C LEU A 153 -12.82 11.23 9.76
N ILE A 154 -12.45 9.97 9.60
CA ILE A 154 -11.17 9.53 9.08
C ILE A 154 -11.37 8.95 7.68
N GLY A 155 -10.93 9.67 6.66
CA GLY A 155 -10.86 9.20 5.28
C GLY A 155 -9.65 8.29 5.09
N ALA A 156 -9.90 6.98 5.02
CA ALA A 156 -8.94 5.91 4.78
C ALA A 156 -9.34 5.07 3.54
N ASP A 157 -10.11 5.65 2.63
CA ASP A 157 -10.78 5.02 1.49
C ASP A 157 -9.91 4.93 0.22
N GLY A 158 -8.59 5.01 0.38
CA GLY A 158 -7.60 4.65 -0.62
C GLY A 158 -7.39 5.68 -1.74
N ILE A 159 -6.65 5.28 -2.78
CA ILE A 159 -6.21 6.14 -3.87
C ILE A 159 -7.36 6.90 -4.56
N PHE A 160 -8.54 6.31 -4.69
CA PHE A 160 -9.73 6.92 -5.27
C PHE A 160 -10.70 7.44 -4.19
N SER A 161 -10.14 8.04 -3.13
CA SER A 161 -10.89 8.55 -1.97
C SER A 161 -12.02 9.50 -2.38
N THR A 162 -13.24 9.13 -2.05
CA THR A 162 -14.44 9.98 -2.16
C THR A 162 -14.36 11.11 -1.14
N VAL A 163 -13.83 10.83 0.07
CA VAL A 163 -13.65 11.84 1.12
C VAL A 163 -12.71 12.93 0.65
N ARG A 164 -11.55 12.59 0.07
CA ARG A 164 -10.62 13.57 -0.50
C ARG A 164 -11.28 14.36 -1.63
N ALA A 165 -11.90 13.69 -2.60
CA ALA A 165 -12.50 14.33 -3.77
C ALA A 165 -13.58 15.36 -3.39
N LYS A 166 -14.27 15.17 -2.26
CA LYS A 166 -15.28 16.12 -1.76
C LYS A 166 -14.71 17.49 -1.38
N PHE A 167 -13.51 17.53 -0.79
CA PHE A 167 -12.91 18.76 -0.24
C PHE A 167 -11.73 19.27 -1.06
N LEU A 168 -11.11 18.39 -1.85
CA LEU A 168 -9.96 18.65 -2.70
C LEU A 168 -10.25 18.10 -4.12
N PRO A 169 -11.25 18.64 -4.84
CA PRO A 169 -11.71 18.07 -6.12
C PRO A 169 -10.65 18.07 -7.22
N ASP A 170 -9.69 18.99 -7.15
CA ASP A 170 -8.59 19.10 -8.12
C ASP A 170 -7.43 18.13 -7.84
N VAL A 171 -7.48 17.38 -6.73
CA VAL A 171 -6.43 16.44 -6.33
C VAL A 171 -6.77 15.02 -6.77
N ALA A 172 -6.24 14.63 -7.93
CA ALA A 172 -6.42 13.32 -8.54
C ALA A 172 -5.09 12.54 -8.72
N PRO A 173 -5.13 11.20 -8.67
CA PRO A 173 -3.91 10.40 -8.86
C PRO A 173 -3.40 10.51 -10.30
N THR A 174 -2.09 10.66 -10.46
CA THR A 174 -1.47 10.82 -11.78
C THR A 174 -0.72 9.55 -12.18
N TYR A 175 -1.00 9.01 -13.37
CA TYR A 175 -0.23 7.90 -13.94
C TYR A 175 1.18 8.34 -14.33
N VAL A 176 2.19 7.57 -13.91
CA VAL A 176 3.59 8.00 -13.97
C VAL A 176 4.40 7.43 -15.15
N GLY A 177 3.75 6.71 -16.08
CA GLY A 177 4.39 6.25 -17.33
C GLY A 177 4.94 4.82 -17.32
N TYR A 178 4.66 4.04 -16.27
CA TYR A 178 5.03 2.62 -16.22
C TYR A 178 4.03 1.80 -15.40
N VAL A 179 4.02 0.50 -15.65
CA VAL A 179 3.19 -0.48 -14.94
C VAL A 179 4.05 -1.39 -14.07
N ALA A 180 3.40 -2.09 -13.14
CA ALA A 180 3.96 -3.25 -12.48
C ALA A 180 3.13 -4.49 -12.81
N TRP A 181 3.80 -5.52 -13.35
CA TRP A 181 3.28 -6.87 -13.34
C TRP A 181 3.52 -7.49 -11.97
N ARG A 182 2.50 -8.15 -11.43
CA ARG A 182 2.54 -8.76 -10.10
C ARG A 182 1.97 -10.15 -10.15
N GLY A 183 2.45 -11.00 -9.25
CA GLY A 183 1.95 -12.35 -9.11
C GLY A 183 2.58 -13.07 -7.94
N LEU A 184 2.02 -14.24 -7.66
CA LEU A 184 2.47 -15.16 -6.63
C LEU A 184 2.56 -16.55 -7.20
N VAL A 185 3.55 -17.30 -6.72
CA VAL A 185 3.73 -18.71 -6.98
C VAL A 185 3.90 -19.44 -5.65
N ASP A 186 3.27 -20.60 -5.51
CA ASP A 186 3.47 -21.44 -4.33
C ASP A 186 4.93 -21.95 -4.32
N GLU A 187 5.60 -21.88 -3.17
CA GLU A 187 7.01 -22.27 -3.04
C GLU A 187 7.23 -23.74 -3.45
N SER A 188 6.23 -24.60 -3.21
CA SER A 188 6.21 -26.00 -3.63
C SER A 188 6.29 -26.19 -5.14
N ASP A 189 5.81 -25.22 -5.91
CA ASP A 189 5.74 -25.33 -7.37
C ASP A 189 7.08 -24.99 -8.03
N LEU A 190 7.99 -24.31 -7.33
CA LEU A 190 9.30 -23.93 -7.86
C LEU A 190 10.29 -25.11 -7.88
N THR A 191 11.29 -25.07 -8.76
CA THR A 191 12.40 -26.03 -8.69
C THR A 191 13.21 -25.88 -7.39
N PRO A 192 13.90 -26.94 -6.91
CA PRO A 192 14.80 -26.83 -5.76
C PRO A 192 15.87 -25.74 -5.92
N ALA A 193 16.41 -25.56 -7.14
CA ALA A 193 17.41 -24.55 -7.44
C ALA A 193 16.85 -23.13 -7.28
N THR A 194 15.68 -22.85 -7.86
CA THR A 194 15.01 -21.54 -7.73
C THR A 194 14.60 -21.24 -6.29
N ARG A 195 14.12 -22.24 -5.53
CA ARG A 195 13.85 -22.07 -4.10
C ARG A 195 15.10 -21.63 -3.32
N ALA A 196 16.21 -22.33 -3.49
CA ALA A 196 17.46 -22.02 -2.80
C ALA A 196 18.02 -20.64 -3.18
N ALA A 197 17.79 -20.21 -4.42
CA ALA A 197 18.21 -18.91 -4.89
C ALA A 197 17.36 -17.76 -4.30
N LEU A 198 16.03 -17.91 -4.28
CA LEU A 198 15.09 -16.81 -4.08
C LEU A 198 14.35 -16.84 -2.73
N CYS A 199 13.91 -18.01 -2.23
CA CYS A 199 12.86 -18.07 -1.21
C CYS A 199 13.28 -17.69 0.21
N ASP A 200 14.57 -17.44 0.46
CA ASP A 200 15.08 -16.95 1.75
C ASP A 200 15.70 -15.54 1.65
N HIS A 201 15.51 -14.87 0.52
CA HIS A 201 16.07 -13.56 0.21
C HIS A 201 15.02 -12.63 -0.40
N PHE A 202 15.25 -11.32 -0.26
CA PHE A 202 14.64 -10.35 -1.15
C PHE A 202 15.53 -10.25 -2.39
N ALA A 203 15.05 -10.73 -3.53
CA ALA A 203 15.85 -10.88 -4.73
C ALA A 203 15.46 -9.88 -5.83
N PHE A 204 16.39 -9.64 -6.75
CA PHE A 204 16.24 -8.77 -7.90
C PHE A 204 16.77 -9.41 -9.18
N SER A 205 16.14 -9.05 -10.30
CA SER A 205 16.67 -9.19 -11.66
C SER A 205 16.56 -7.83 -12.33
N LEU A 206 17.64 -7.35 -12.95
CA LEU A 206 17.75 -5.97 -13.44
C LEU A 206 17.96 -5.92 -14.97
N PRO A 207 16.99 -6.38 -15.79
CA PRO A 207 17.06 -6.21 -17.24
C PRO A 207 17.21 -4.73 -17.63
N PRO A 208 17.85 -4.42 -18.78
CA PRO A 208 17.93 -3.05 -19.28
C PRO A 208 16.55 -2.39 -19.34
N GLY A 209 16.44 -1.18 -18.79
CA GLY A 209 15.20 -0.40 -18.71
C GLY A 209 14.08 -0.92 -17.81
N GLU A 210 14.25 -2.05 -17.13
CA GLU A 210 13.16 -2.73 -16.40
C GLU A 210 13.62 -3.26 -15.05
N GLN A 211 12.75 -3.29 -14.03
CA GLN A 211 13.13 -3.73 -12.68
C GLN A 211 12.22 -4.85 -12.19
N MET A 212 12.80 -6.04 -12.02
CA MET A 212 12.15 -7.18 -11.39
C MET A 212 12.66 -7.35 -9.97
N LEU A 213 11.73 -7.54 -9.04
CA LEU A 213 12.02 -7.91 -7.67
C LEU A 213 11.06 -8.97 -7.18
N GLY A 214 11.47 -9.72 -6.17
CA GLY A 214 10.58 -10.67 -5.53
C GLY A 214 11.07 -11.10 -4.16
N TYR A 215 10.16 -11.66 -3.38
CA TYR A 215 10.43 -12.10 -2.03
C TYR A 215 9.39 -13.10 -1.53
N PRO A 216 9.76 -13.94 -0.54
CA PRO A 216 8.82 -14.85 0.10
C PRO A 216 7.79 -14.07 0.94
N VAL A 217 6.56 -14.59 0.95
CA VAL A 217 5.45 -14.12 1.78
C VAL A 217 4.67 -15.32 2.30
N ALA A 218 3.76 -15.09 3.26
CA ALA A 218 2.89 -16.14 3.77
C ALA A 218 2.10 -16.85 2.64
N GLY A 219 1.88 -18.15 2.79
CA GLY A 219 1.08 -18.98 1.91
C GLY A 219 -0.40 -18.58 1.87
N ALA A 220 -1.20 -19.28 1.06
CA ALA A 220 -2.65 -19.06 0.99
C ALA A 220 -3.35 -19.33 2.33
N ASP A 221 -2.83 -20.28 3.09
CA ASP A 221 -3.26 -20.66 4.45
C ASP A 221 -2.56 -19.83 5.54
N GLU A 222 -1.94 -18.71 5.14
CA GLU A 222 -1.14 -17.84 6.00
C GLU A 222 0.12 -18.49 6.60
N SER A 223 0.51 -19.69 6.13
CA SER A 223 1.71 -20.37 6.61
C SER A 223 2.97 -19.62 6.21
N ILE A 224 3.88 -19.45 7.17
CA ILE A 224 5.24 -18.92 6.94
C ILE A 224 6.32 -20.01 6.93
N GLU A 225 5.92 -21.27 7.09
CA GLU A 225 6.83 -22.42 7.07
C GLU A 225 7.34 -22.72 5.66
N ALA A 226 8.64 -23.00 5.53
CA ALA A 226 9.27 -23.30 4.25
C ALA A 226 8.57 -24.45 3.50
N GLY A 227 8.36 -24.29 2.20
CA GLY A 227 7.61 -25.21 1.35
C GLY A 227 6.10 -24.98 1.36
N LYS A 228 5.57 -24.17 2.28
CA LYS A 228 4.17 -23.72 2.32
C LYS A 228 4.01 -22.22 2.10
N ARG A 229 5.12 -21.49 1.91
CA ARG A 229 5.12 -20.05 1.59
C ARG A 229 4.72 -19.83 0.14
N ARG A 230 4.53 -18.56 -0.22
CA ARG A 230 4.46 -18.10 -1.62
C ARG A 230 5.64 -17.20 -1.92
N PHE A 231 6.05 -17.14 -3.18
CA PHE A 231 6.99 -16.15 -3.66
C PHE A 231 6.25 -15.06 -4.43
N ASN A 232 6.26 -13.84 -3.91
CA ASN A 232 5.69 -12.66 -4.56
C ASN A 232 6.70 -12.05 -5.52
N PHE A 233 6.25 -11.65 -6.71
CA PHE A 233 7.07 -10.82 -7.61
C PHE A 233 6.40 -9.50 -7.99
N VAL A 234 7.24 -8.53 -8.33
CA VAL A 234 6.86 -7.25 -8.92
C VAL A 234 7.85 -6.93 -10.03
N TRP A 235 7.34 -6.82 -11.25
CA TRP A 235 8.13 -6.46 -12.44
C TRP A 235 7.66 -5.13 -13.00
N TYR A 236 8.44 -4.09 -12.77
CA TYR A 236 8.20 -2.76 -13.31
C TYR A 236 8.66 -2.67 -14.76
N ARG A 237 7.74 -2.23 -15.63
CA ARG A 237 7.97 -2.12 -17.07
C ARG A 237 7.47 -0.77 -17.59
N PRO A 238 8.28 -0.03 -18.37
CA PRO A 238 7.85 1.18 -19.06
C PRO A 238 6.59 0.94 -19.90
N ALA A 239 5.64 1.87 -19.81
CA ALA A 239 4.39 1.80 -20.57
C ALA A 239 3.87 3.22 -20.79
N GLY A 240 4.31 3.84 -21.89
CA GLY A 240 3.89 5.19 -22.25
C GLY A 240 2.36 5.33 -22.35
N GLN A 241 1.87 6.56 -22.10
CA GLN A 241 0.45 6.89 -22.27
C GLN A 241 0.02 6.84 -23.76
N ASP A 242 1.00 6.93 -24.67
CA ASP A 242 0.81 7.01 -26.13
C ASP A 242 0.49 5.65 -26.80
N GLY A 243 -0.14 4.72 -26.07
CA GLY A 243 -0.67 3.47 -26.61
C GLY A 243 -0.32 2.23 -25.81
N ALA A 244 0.88 2.15 -25.23
CA ALA A 244 1.32 0.96 -24.51
C ALA A 244 0.45 0.64 -23.29
N LEU A 245 0.12 1.65 -22.46
CA LEU A 245 -0.80 1.45 -21.34
C LEU A 245 -2.19 1.03 -21.82
N ARG A 246 -2.71 1.68 -22.87
CA ARG A 246 -4.03 1.39 -23.45
C ARG A 246 -4.09 -0.07 -23.90
N GLU A 247 -3.08 -0.54 -24.63
CA GLU A 247 -3.00 -1.92 -25.10
C GLU A 247 -2.99 -2.94 -23.96
N LEU A 248 -2.22 -2.65 -22.90
CA LEU A 248 -2.16 -3.50 -21.71
C LEU A 248 -3.49 -3.54 -20.94
N LEU A 249 -4.27 -2.45 -20.98
CA LEU A 249 -5.52 -2.29 -20.25
C LEU A 249 -6.78 -2.42 -21.13
N THR A 250 -6.66 -2.85 -22.38
CA THR A 250 -7.79 -3.29 -23.20
C THR A 250 -8.09 -4.76 -22.89
N ASP A 251 -9.33 -5.04 -22.47
CA ASP A 251 -9.73 -6.39 -22.10
C ASP A 251 -10.13 -7.30 -23.27
N VAL A 252 -10.45 -8.56 -22.96
CA VAL A 252 -10.87 -9.59 -23.92
C VAL A 252 -12.08 -9.21 -24.78
N ASP A 253 -12.93 -8.30 -24.32
CA ASP A 253 -14.10 -7.83 -25.07
C ASP A 253 -13.82 -6.50 -25.79
N GLY A 254 -12.58 -6.01 -25.75
CA GLY A 254 -12.18 -4.73 -26.35
C GLY A 254 -12.52 -3.51 -25.48
N VAL A 255 -12.92 -3.70 -24.22
CA VAL A 255 -13.20 -2.59 -23.30
C VAL A 255 -11.89 -2.03 -22.75
N GLU A 256 -11.72 -0.72 -22.88
CA GLU A 256 -10.56 -0.02 -22.35
C GLU A 256 -10.77 0.34 -20.88
N HIS A 257 -9.86 -0.15 -20.04
CA HIS A 257 -9.80 0.19 -18.63
C HIS A 257 -8.79 1.32 -18.44
N ALA A 258 -9.14 2.35 -17.67
CA ALA A 258 -8.28 3.53 -17.54
C ALA A 258 -6.99 3.25 -16.75
N LEU A 259 -7.08 2.50 -15.64
CA LEU A 259 -5.98 2.37 -14.67
C LEU A 259 -5.84 0.98 -14.03
N SER A 260 -6.90 0.17 -14.08
CA SER A 260 -6.90 -1.17 -13.51
C SER A 260 -7.79 -2.07 -14.34
N ILE A 261 -7.25 -3.23 -14.72
CA ILE A 261 -7.98 -4.29 -15.41
C ILE A 261 -8.17 -5.48 -14.44
N PRO A 262 -9.36 -6.10 -14.39
CA PRO A 262 -9.53 -7.35 -13.65
C PRO A 262 -8.62 -8.44 -14.21
N PRO A 263 -7.91 -9.23 -13.39
CA PRO A 263 -6.90 -10.18 -13.89
C PRO A 263 -7.46 -11.21 -14.88
N HIS A 264 -8.68 -11.70 -14.64
CA HIS A 264 -9.38 -12.64 -15.51
C HIS A 264 -9.87 -12.03 -16.84
N ARG A 265 -9.75 -10.71 -17.00
CA ARG A 265 -10.13 -9.96 -18.20
C ARG A 265 -8.91 -9.57 -19.05
N ILE A 266 -7.69 -9.79 -18.56
CA ILE A 266 -6.47 -9.53 -19.33
C ILE A 266 -6.46 -10.46 -20.56
N ARG A 267 -6.18 -9.88 -21.73
CA ARG A 267 -6.15 -10.64 -22.99
C ARG A 267 -5.07 -11.74 -22.95
N PRO A 268 -5.36 -12.96 -23.41
CA PRO A 268 -4.37 -14.05 -23.45
C PRO A 268 -3.06 -13.66 -24.15
N VAL A 269 -3.13 -12.92 -25.26
CA VAL A 269 -1.94 -12.44 -25.98
C VAL A 269 -1.02 -11.58 -25.11
N VAL A 270 -1.57 -10.74 -24.23
CA VAL A 270 -0.80 -9.90 -23.30
C VAL A 270 -0.09 -10.76 -22.24
N ILE A 271 -0.73 -11.86 -21.81
CA ILE A 271 -0.11 -12.84 -20.89
C ILE A 271 0.99 -13.63 -21.59
N ASP A 272 0.78 -14.03 -22.84
CA ASP A 272 1.80 -14.73 -23.63
C ASP A 272 3.02 -13.83 -23.90
N ASP A 273 2.79 -12.54 -24.17
CA ASP A 273 3.85 -11.53 -24.31
C ASP A 273 4.64 -11.34 -23.01
N LEU A 274 3.95 -11.28 -21.86
CA LEU A 274 4.59 -11.25 -20.55
C LEU A 274 5.51 -12.46 -20.35
N ARG A 275 5.03 -13.66 -20.66
CA ARG A 275 5.77 -14.92 -20.46
C ARG A 275 6.97 -15.02 -21.39
N ARG A 276 6.85 -14.60 -22.66
CA ARG A 276 7.97 -14.52 -23.60
C ARG A 276 9.03 -13.54 -23.11
N ALA A 277 8.62 -12.32 -22.76
CA ALA A 277 9.53 -11.32 -22.23
C ALA A 277 10.24 -11.79 -20.94
N ALA A 278 9.56 -12.57 -20.09
CA ALA A 278 10.18 -13.13 -18.90
C ALA A 278 11.35 -14.07 -19.23
N VAL A 279 11.19 -14.92 -20.25
CA VAL A 279 12.26 -15.82 -20.72
C VAL A 279 13.40 -15.05 -21.37
N ASP A 280 13.07 -14.00 -22.13
CA ASP A 280 14.07 -13.26 -22.90
C ASP A 280 14.90 -12.28 -22.06
N LEU A 281 14.32 -11.74 -20.98
CA LEU A 281 14.90 -10.59 -20.25
C LEU A 281 15.30 -10.91 -18.80
N LEU A 282 14.63 -11.84 -18.13
CA LEU A 282 14.85 -12.07 -16.70
C LEU A 282 15.88 -13.17 -16.46
N ALA A 283 16.51 -13.12 -15.28
CA ALA A 283 17.26 -14.25 -14.76
C ALA A 283 16.37 -15.53 -14.76
N PRO A 284 16.90 -16.72 -15.10
CA PRO A 284 16.11 -17.94 -15.25
C PRO A 284 15.24 -18.28 -14.02
N GLN A 285 15.72 -17.96 -12.82
CA GLN A 285 14.98 -18.16 -11.57
C GLN A 285 13.71 -17.29 -11.51
N PHE A 286 13.79 -16.05 -12.00
CA PHE A 286 12.64 -15.14 -12.08
C PHE A 286 11.72 -15.45 -13.26
N ALA A 287 12.28 -15.88 -14.40
CA ALA A 287 11.50 -16.36 -15.53
C ALA A 287 10.60 -17.53 -15.10
N GLU A 288 11.14 -18.49 -14.34
CA GLU A 288 10.37 -19.60 -13.78
C GLU A 288 9.20 -19.11 -12.91
N VAL A 289 9.42 -18.13 -12.03
CA VAL A 289 8.37 -17.55 -11.18
C VAL A 289 7.23 -16.98 -12.03
N VAL A 290 7.54 -16.22 -13.08
CA VAL A 290 6.51 -15.65 -13.98
C VAL A 290 5.76 -16.75 -14.74
N LEU A 291 6.48 -17.74 -15.26
CA LEU A 291 5.88 -18.85 -16.01
C LEU A 291 4.94 -19.72 -15.17
N ARG A 292 5.27 -19.92 -13.88
CA ARG A 292 4.44 -20.71 -12.94
C ARG A 292 3.32 -19.91 -12.29
N THR A 293 3.32 -18.59 -12.43
CA THR A 293 2.24 -17.75 -11.91
C THR A 293 0.97 -18.02 -12.71
N GLN A 294 -0.07 -18.54 -12.03
CA GLN A 294 -1.34 -18.89 -12.67
C GLN A 294 -2.11 -17.65 -13.16
N GLN A 295 -2.14 -16.60 -12.34
CA GLN A 295 -2.90 -15.38 -12.62
C GLN A 295 -2.08 -14.13 -12.28
N PRO A 296 -1.16 -13.71 -13.17
CA PRO A 296 -0.49 -12.43 -13.01
C PRO A 296 -1.49 -11.29 -13.22
N PHE A 297 -1.21 -10.12 -12.65
CA PHE A 297 -2.04 -8.94 -12.81
C PHE A 297 -1.21 -7.67 -13.01
N ILE A 298 -1.83 -6.68 -13.64
CA ILE A 298 -1.23 -5.39 -13.96
C ILE A 298 -1.68 -4.35 -12.93
N GLN A 299 -0.74 -3.53 -12.49
CA GLN A 299 -1.00 -2.32 -11.73
C GLN A 299 -0.39 -1.13 -12.48
N ALA A 300 -1.23 -0.18 -12.93
CA ALA A 300 -0.73 1.11 -13.39
C ALA A 300 -0.13 1.86 -12.20
N ILE A 301 1.11 2.35 -12.33
CA ILE A 301 1.75 3.07 -11.22
C ILE A 301 1.29 4.51 -11.25
N GLN A 302 0.86 4.98 -10.08
CA GLN A 302 0.38 6.33 -9.88
C GLN A 302 1.05 6.92 -8.65
N ASP A 303 1.12 8.25 -8.60
CA ASP A 303 1.40 8.96 -7.36
C ASP A 303 0.37 10.06 -7.11
N LEU A 304 0.24 10.42 -5.83
CA LEU A 304 -0.69 11.45 -5.36
C LEU A 304 -0.12 12.12 -4.10
N GLU A 305 -0.29 13.43 -4.03
CA GLU A 305 -0.01 14.26 -2.86
C GLU A 305 -1.22 15.16 -2.61
N THR A 306 -1.68 15.24 -1.35
CA THR A 306 -2.64 16.27 -0.94
C THR A 306 -1.92 17.50 -0.37
N PRO A 307 -2.51 18.70 -0.54
CA PRO A 307 -2.00 19.92 0.09
C PRO A 307 -2.29 19.98 1.59
N ALA A 308 -3.25 19.19 2.08
CA ALA A 308 -3.67 19.08 3.46
C ALA A 308 -4.18 17.66 3.76
N MET A 309 -3.97 17.20 4.98
CA MET A 309 -4.49 15.98 5.58
C MET A 309 -5.60 16.28 6.61
N ALA A 310 -5.66 17.49 7.17
CA ALA A 310 -6.79 17.96 7.97
C ALA A 310 -7.72 18.86 7.15
N LEU A 311 -9.01 18.54 7.11
CA LEU A 311 -10.02 19.18 6.29
C LEU A 311 -11.24 19.56 7.13
N ALA A 312 -11.82 20.72 6.83
CA ALA A 312 -13.07 21.19 7.44
C ALA A 312 -13.14 21.06 8.99
N GLY A 313 -12.01 21.19 9.67
CA GLY A 313 -11.87 21.14 11.14
C GLY A 313 -12.11 19.77 11.80
N ARG A 314 -12.77 18.81 11.13
CA ARG A 314 -13.21 17.54 11.73
C ARG A 314 -12.98 16.32 10.83
N ILE A 315 -12.23 16.47 9.74
CA ILE A 315 -11.95 15.40 8.79
C ILE A 315 -10.44 15.21 8.66
N ALA A 316 -9.97 13.98 8.80
CA ALA A 316 -8.58 13.61 8.62
C ALA A 316 -8.44 12.63 7.45
N LEU A 317 -7.53 12.88 6.51
CA LEU A 317 -7.14 11.92 5.48
C LEU A 317 -5.89 11.16 5.93
N ILE A 318 -5.88 9.84 5.78
CA ILE A 318 -4.72 8.99 6.13
C ILE A 318 -4.40 8.00 5.01
N GLY A 319 -3.18 7.44 5.01
CA GLY A 319 -2.81 6.39 4.06
C GLY A 319 -2.90 6.87 2.61
N ASP A 320 -3.42 6.01 1.73
CA ASP A 320 -3.52 6.29 0.29
C ASP A 320 -4.63 7.30 -0.05
N ALA A 321 -5.53 7.60 0.90
CA ALA A 321 -6.48 8.70 0.74
C ALA A 321 -5.78 10.07 0.72
N ALA A 322 -4.65 10.20 1.43
CA ALA A 322 -3.86 11.43 1.52
C ALA A 322 -2.63 11.43 0.60
N PHE A 323 -1.84 10.35 0.60
CA PHE A 323 -0.58 10.28 -0.14
C PHE A 323 -0.39 8.89 -0.72
N VAL A 324 -0.21 8.81 -2.04
CA VAL A 324 0.10 7.56 -2.74
C VAL A 324 1.52 7.62 -3.26
N ALA A 325 2.40 6.85 -2.63
CA ALA A 325 3.79 6.74 -3.03
C ALA A 325 3.98 5.64 -4.08
N ARG A 326 4.91 5.87 -5.02
CA ARG A 326 5.33 4.83 -5.95
C ARG A 326 5.91 3.65 -5.15
N PRO A 327 5.62 2.38 -5.51
CA PRO A 327 5.87 1.27 -4.58
C PRO A 327 7.35 0.96 -4.32
N HIS A 328 8.27 1.53 -5.10
CA HIS A 328 9.73 1.41 -4.91
C HIS A 328 10.21 1.77 -3.50
N VAL A 329 9.54 2.72 -2.83
CA VAL A 329 9.88 3.12 -1.45
C VAL A 329 9.46 2.06 -0.42
N GLY A 330 8.53 1.16 -0.77
CA GLY A 330 8.08 0.08 0.12
C GLY A 330 7.36 0.52 1.39
N MET A 331 6.91 1.77 1.49
CA MET A 331 6.40 2.38 2.73
C MET A 331 4.87 2.52 2.80
N GLY A 332 4.10 2.07 1.81
CA GLY A 332 2.65 2.35 1.73
C GLY A 332 1.89 2.02 3.03
N VAL A 333 2.08 0.80 3.53
CA VAL A 333 1.40 0.32 4.74
C VAL A 333 1.97 0.97 6.01
N THR A 334 3.29 1.00 6.19
CA THR A 334 3.92 1.65 7.35
C THR A 334 3.57 3.13 7.43
N LYS A 335 3.54 3.84 6.30
CA LYS A 335 3.09 5.24 6.25
C LYS A 335 1.65 5.37 6.72
N ALA A 336 0.74 4.52 6.24
CA ALA A 336 -0.67 4.55 6.66
C ALA A 336 -0.84 4.25 8.15
N ALA A 337 -0.05 3.31 8.69
CA ALA A 337 -0.02 2.99 10.11
C ALA A 337 0.51 4.19 10.94
N GLY A 338 1.59 4.82 10.50
CA GLY A 338 2.16 6.01 11.15
C GLY A 338 1.23 7.23 11.07
N ASP A 339 0.48 7.38 9.98
CA ASP A 339 -0.58 8.40 9.87
C ASP A 339 -1.66 8.14 10.94
N ALA A 340 -2.12 6.89 11.07
CA ALA A 340 -3.12 6.51 12.07
C ALA A 340 -2.64 6.74 13.52
N LEU A 341 -1.39 6.38 13.84
CA LEU A 341 -0.80 6.60 15.16
C LEU A 341 -0.69 8.09 15.49
N ALA A 342 -0.13 8.88 14.58
CA ALA A 342 0.01 10.32 14.78
C ALA A 342 -1.35 11.02 14.93
N LEU A 343 -2.37 10.57 14.18
CA LEU A 343 -3.74 11.08 14.31
C LEU A 343 -4.31 10.78 15.70
N ALA A 344 -4.21 9.52 16.13
CA ALA A 344 -4.77 9.08 17.40
C ALA A 344 -4.08 9.78 18.59
N ASP A 345 -2.76 9.97 18.53
CA ASP A 345 -1.99 10.69 19.55
C ASP A 345 -2.32 12.20 19.55
N ALA A 346 -2.51 12.80 18.38
CA ALA A 346 -2.90 14.21 18.29
C ALA A 346 -4.28 14.44 18.93
N LEU A 347 -5.25 13.55 18.67
CA LEU A 347 -6.58 13.58 19.28
C LEU A 347 -6.53 13.36 20.80
N ALA A 348 -5.72 12.42 21.28
CA ALA A 348 -5.51 12.21 22.70
C ALA A 348 -4.86 13.42 23.41
N SER A 349 -4.02 14.18 22.70
CA SER A 349 -3.35 15.38 23.23
C SER A 349 -4.24 16.62 23.34
N SER A 350 -5.38 16.64 22.65
CA SER A 350 -6.34 17.76 22.64
C SER A 350 -7.78 17.22 22.67
N PRO A 351 -8.19 16.53 23.76
CA PRO A 351 -9.47 15.81 23.81
C PRO A 351 -10.69 16.73 23.68
N ASP A 352 -10.55 18.00 24.07
CA ASP A 352 -11.63 19.00 24.02
C ASP A 352 -11.57 19.91 22.78
N ASP A 353 -10.62 19.69 21.85
CA ASP A 353 -10.38 20.56 20.68
C ASP A 353 -9.91 19.74 19.47
N ILE A 354 -10.86 19.08 18.80
CA ILE A 354 -10.64 18.28 17.60
C ILE A 354 -9.98 19.11 16.47
N PRO A 355 -10.43 20.34 16.14
CA PRO A 355 -9.78 21.14 15.11
C PRO A 355 -8.29 21.37 15.39
N LYS A 356 -7.92 21.66 16.64
CA LYS A 356 -6.51 21.82 17.03
C LYS A 356 -5.74 20.50 16.99
N ALA A 357 -6.35 19.39 17.40
CA ALA A 357 -5.75 18.06 17.25
C ALA A 357 -5.43 17.77 15.78
N LEU A 358 -6.39 17.98 14.87
CA LEU A 358 -6.20 17.71 13.45
C LEU A 358 -5.16 18.65 12.82
N ALA A 359 -5.11 19.91 13.23
CA ALA A 359 -4.06 20.83 12.79
C ALA A 359 -2.64 20.37 13.21
N ARG A 360 -2.49 19.80 14.42
CA ARG A 360 -1.22 19.22 14.88
C ARG A 360 -0.84 17.98 14.08
N PHE A 361 -1.81 17.09 13.84
CA PHE A 361 -1.64 15.92 13.00
C PHE A 361 -1.17 16.29 11.60
N ASP A 362 -1.84 17.26 10.97
CA ASP A 362 -1.51 17.78 9.64
C ASP A 362 -0.08 18.33 9.59
N ALA A 363 0.27 19.21 10.53
CA ALA A 363 1.60 19.82 10.62
C ALA A 363 2.73 18.79 10.76
N ALA A 364 2.45 17.65 11.43
CA ALA A 364 3.42 16.58 11.60
C ALA A 364 3.51 15.64 10.38
N ARG A 365 2.37 15.24 9.80
CA ARG A 365 2.31 14.19 8.78
C ARG A 365 2.38 14.69 7.35
N LEU A 366 1.96 15.92 7.07
CA LEU A 366 2.04 16.49 5.73
C LEU A 366 3.49 16.58 5.21
N PRO A 367 4.48 17.09 5.98
CA PRO A 367 5.87 17.12 5.52
C PRO A 367 6.47 15.72 5.33
N PHE A 368 6.11 14.77 6.19
CA PHE A 368 6.54 13.38 6.07
C PHE A 368 5.99 12.73 4.80
N GLY A 369 4.68 12.88 4.52
CA GLY A 369 4.05 12.40 3.31
C GLY A 369 4.75 12.92 2.05
N ARG A 370 5.03 14.23 2.00
CA ARG A 370 5.81 14.85 0.91
C ARG A 370 7.21 14.25 0.75
N ALA A 371 7.89 13.99 1.85
CA ALA A 371 9.23 13.42 1.83
C ALA A 371 9.24 11.98 1.29
N VAL A 372 8.24 11.17 1.67
CA VAL A 372 8.01 9.83 1.11
C VAL A 372 7.74 9.90 -0.39
N ILE A 373 6.88 10.81 -0.87
CA ILE A 373 6.61 10.98 -2.30
C ILE A 373 7.88 11.37 -3.06
N ARG A 374 8.66 12.33 -2.54
CA ARG A 374 9.93 12.74 -3.15
C ARG A 374 10.90 11.57 -3.29
N ARG A 375 11.07 10.75 -2.23
CA ARG A 375 11.90 9.54 -2.28
C ARG A 375 11.37 8.53 -3.28
N ALA A 376 10.06 8.29 -3.29
CA ALA A 376 9.43 7.36 -4.22
C ALA A 376 9.58 7.81 -5.69
N ARG A 377 9.48 9.11 -5.96
CA ARG A 377 9.73 9.71 -7.28
C ARG A 377 11.18 9.54 -7.70
N HIS A 378 12.14 9.80 -6.80
CA HIS A 378 13.56 9.58 -7.07
C HIS A 378 13.86 8.12 -7.43
N LEU A 379 13.40 7.16 -6.62
CA LEU A 379 13.61 5.73 -6.91
C LEU A 379 12.93 5.27 -8.20
N GLY A 380 11.73 5.82 -8.50
CA GLY A 380 11.01 5.51 -9.73
C GLY A 380 11.46 6.29 -10.96
N ALA A 381 12.37 7.26 -10.84
CA ALA A 381 12.79 8.11 -11.95
C ALA A 381 13.49 7.30 -13.05
N TYR A 382 14.21 6.24 -12.65
CA TYR A 382 14.83 5.31 -13.59
C TYR A 382 13.82 4.72 -14.57
N MET A 383 12.63 4.29 -14.11
CA MET A 383 11.57 3.76 -14.99
C MET A 383 11.01 4.82 -15.95
N GLN A 384 10.89 6.07 -15.48
CA GLN A 384 10.37 7.16 -16.31
C GLN A 384 11.38 7.59 -17.39
N ALA A 385 12.67 7.57 -17.09
CA ALA A 385 13.72 7.90 -18.06
C ALA A 385 13.71 6.97 -19.29
N GLN A 386 13.18 5.77 -19.17
CA GLN A 386 13.11 4.81 -20.28
C GLN A 386 12.13 5.20 -21.38
N ILE A 387 11.12 6.00 -21.05
CA ILE A 387 10.18 6.59 -22.02
C ILE A 387 10.55 8.04 -22.39
N ALA A 388 11.68 8.53 -21.89
CA ALA A 388 12.18 9.87 -22.15
C ALA A 388 13.20 9.86 -23.30
N THR A 389 14.00 10.92 -23.44
CA THR A 389 15.00 11.02 -24.51
C THR A 389 16.09 9.95 -24.38
N ASP A 390 16.76 9.62 -25.50
CA ASP A 390 17.85 8.61 -25.49
C ASP A 390 19.02 9.02 -24.57
N GLU A 391 19.25 10.32 -24.41
CA GLU A 391 20.27 10.87 -23.49
C GLU A 391 19.87 10.64 -22.01
N GLU A 392 18.63 10.94 -21.64
CA GLU A 392 18.10 10.69 -20.30
C GLU A 392 18.11 9.20 -19.96
N ARG A 393 17.77 8.35 -20.93
CA ARG A 393 17.85 6.89 -20.80
C ARG A 393 19.27 6.41 -20.52
N ALA A 394 20.24 6.86 -21.32
CA ALA A 394 21.65 6.47 -21.17
C ALA A 394 22.24 6.96 -19.84
N MET A 395 21.81 8.13 -19.34
CA MET A 395 22.21 8.63 -18.03
C MET A 395 21.64 7.77 -16.90
N ALA A 396 20.35 7.41 -16.98
CA ALA A 396 19.68 6.60 -15.97
C ALA A 396 20.31 5.19 -15.83
N GLU A 397 20.72 4.57 -16.93
CA GLU A 397 21.41 3.26 -16.93
C GLU A 397 22.76 3.29 -16.20
N LYS A 398 23.55 4.35 -16.34
CA LYS A 398 24.89 4.45 -15.71
C LYS A 398 24.83 4.42 -14.18
N HIS A 399 23.73 4.87 -13.61
CA HIS A 399 23.54 4.98 -12.16
C HIS A 399 22.87 3.74 -11.55
N ARG A 400 22.49 2.74 -12.36
CA ARG A 400 21.80 1.54 -11.90
C ARG A 400 22.78 0.42 -11.51
N GLN A 401 23.43 0.61 -10.37
CA GLN A 401 24.34 -0.40 -9.79
C GLN A 401 23.55 -1.38 -8.90
N PRO A 402 23.83 -2.70 -8.95
CA PRO A 402 23.19 -3.70 -8.07
C PRO A 402 23.19 -3.31 -6.58
N GLU A 403 24.30 -2.77 -6.09
CA GLU A 403 24.47 -2.32 -4.70
C GLU A 403 23.54 -1.15 -4.36
N ALA A 404 23.38 -0.19 -5.28
CA ALA A 404 22.45 0.93 -5.09
C ALA A 404 21.00 0.43 -5.03
N VAL A 405 20.59 -0.45 -5.95
CA VAL A 405 19.22 -0.99 -5.96
C VAL A 405 18.92 -1.76 -4.67
N MET A 406 19.86 -2.60 -4.21
CA MET A 406 19.73 -3.36 -2.96
C MET A 406 19.76 -2.48 -1.71
N SER A 407 20.48 -1.36 -1.69
CA SER A 407 20.54 -0.50 -0.50
C SER A 407 19.37 0.48 -0.42
N GLU A 408 18.71 0.78 -1.54
CA GLU A 408 17.75 1.87 -1.62
C GLU A 408 16.28 1.45 -1.79
N THR A 409 16.02 0.34 -2.49
CA THR A 409 14.64 -0.10 -2.77
C THR A 409 13.96 -0.61 -1.50
N ALA A 410 12.77 -0.13 -1.16
CA ALA A 410 12.03 -0.60 0.02
C ALA A 410 12.84 -0.54 1.33
N VAL A 411 13.58 0.56 1.52
CA VAL A 411 14.33 0.87 2.75
C VAL A 411 13.91 2.26 3.24
N ALA A 412 13.64 2.40 4.54
CA ALA A 412 13.16 3.65 5.14
C ALA A 412 14.24 4.72 5.34
N THR A 413 15.53 4.34 5.28
CA THR A 413 16.67 5.24 5.52
C THR A 413 16.64 6.45 4.56
N GLY A 414 16.79 7.65 5.10
CA GLY A 414 16.90 8.88 4.33
C GLY A 414 15.58 9.49 3.85
N ILE A 415 14.41 8.97 4.26
CA ILE A 415 13.11 9.54 3.87
C ILE A 415 12.90 10.94 4.46
N ALA A 416 13.31 11.17 5.70
CA ALA A 416 13.12 12.44 6.42
C ALA A 416 14.41 13.24 6.62
N ALA A 417 15.48 12.88 5.91
CA ALA A 417 16.80 13.54 5.99
C ALA A 417 16.88 14.81 5.13
#